data_AF-A0A3M1SEB8-F1
#
_entry.id   AF-A0A3M1SEB8-F1
#
_cell.length_a   1.000
_cell.length_b   1.000
_cell.length_c   1.000
_cell.angle_alpha   90.00
_cell.angle_beta   90.00
_cell.angle_gamma   90.00
#
_symmetry.space_group_name_H-M   'P 1'
#
loop_
_entity.id
_entity.type
_entity.pdbx_description
1 polymer ?
#
loop_
_entity_poly.entity_id
_entity_poly.type
_entity_poly.pdbx_seq_one_letter_code
_entity_poly.pdbx_strand_id
1 'polypeptide(L)'
;MQVFPYLRDVADSVLESVKARKNLFQNEPVNWGSLRCSDVRLVRDDAGTRFLIKVEEASPEATFFKQYLAERIKHETLLDVEVQTEW
;
A
#
# COMPACT_ATOMS: atom_id res chain seq x y z
N MET A 1 18.80 9.28 7.84
CA MET A 1 18.07 8.49 6.84
C MET A 1 16.59 8.81 7.00
N GLN A 2 15.98 9.49 6.04
CA GLN A 2 14.55 9.83 6.11
C GLN A 2 13.76 8.61 5.60
N VAL A 3 13.26 7.78 6.52
CA VAL A 3 12.57 6.51 6.20
C VAL A 3 11.24 6.76 5.48
N PHE A 4 10.57 7.89 5.75
CA PHE A 4 9.27 8.22 5.18
C PHE A 4 9.30 8.50 3.66
N PRO A 5 10.19 9.36 3.13
CA PRO A 5 10.35 9.52 1.68
C PRO A 5 10.67 8.21 0.97
N TYR A 6 11.58 7.41 1.53
CA TYR A 6 11.95 6.11 0.95
C TYR A 6 10.76 5.15 0.84
N LEU A 7 9.95 5.03 1.91
CA LEU A 7 8.77 4.16 1.88
C LEU A 7 7.70 4.63 0.90
N ARG A 8 7.51 5.95 0.75
CA ARG A 8 6.60 6.49 -0.27
C ARG A 8 7.07 6.14 -1.67
N ASP A 9 8.36 6.34 -1.98
CA ASP A 9 8.91 6.00 -3.30
C ASP A 9 8.74 4.50 -3.64
N VAL A 10 8.95 3.63 -2.65
CA VAL A 10 8.71 2.19 -2.81
C VAL A 10 7.23 1.89 -2.99
N ALA A 11 6.34 2.48 -2.19
CA ALA A 11 4.90 2.30 -2.33
C ALA A 11 4.40 2.72 -3.72
N ASP A 12 4.84 3.88 -4.20
CA ASP A 12 4.50 4.39 -5.54
C ASP A 12 5.03 3.48 -6.65
N SER A 13 6.28 3.01 -6.54
CA SER A 13 6.86 2.02 -7.47
C SER A 13 6.05 0.72 -7.51
N VAL A 14 5.66 0.19 -6.34
CA VAL A 14 4.82 -1.01 -6.25
C VAL A 14 3.44 -0.76 -6.88
N LEU A 15 2.81 0.38 -6.61
CA LEU A 15 1.52 0.74 -7.19
C LEU A 15 1.58 0.79 -8.72
N GLU A 16 2.64 1.38 -9.30
CA GLU A 16 2.84 1.39 -10.75
C GLU A 16 3.03 -0.02 -11.32
N SER A 17 3.81 -0.87 -10.65
CA SER A 17 3.95 -2.28 -11.04
C SER A 17 2.62 -3.03 -10.98
N VAL A 18 1.75 -2.69 -10.02
CA VAL A 18 0.45 -3.36 -9.83
C VAL A 18 -0.57 -2.86 -10.84
N LYS A 19 -0.54 -1.57 -11.22
CA LYS A 19 -1.35 -1.02 -12.33
C LYS A 19 -1.10 -1.80 -13.63
N ALA A 20 0.15 -2.17 -13.92
CA ALA A 20 0.49 -3.01 -15.07
C ALA A 20 -0.09 -4.44 -14.98
N ARG A 21 -0.50 -4.90 -13.79
CA ARG A 21 -1.07 -6.22 -13.51
C ARG A 21 -2.52 -6.15 -13.01
N LYS A 22 -3.24 -5.06 -13.27
CA LYS A 22 -4.61 -4.81 -12.77
C LYS A 22 -5.60 -5.96 -12.99
N ASN A 23 -5.40 -6.77 -14.04
CA ASN A 23 -6.24 -7.93 -14.34
C ASN A 23 -6.25 -8.99 -13.22
N LEU A 24 -5.22 -9.05 -12.37
CA LEU A 24 -5.20 -9.93 -11.19
C LEU A 24 -6.23 -9.53 -10.12
N PHE A 25 -6.71 -8.29 -10.18
CA PHE A 25 -7.58 -7.65 -9.18
C PHE A 25 -8.93 -7.26 -9.80
N GLN A 26 -9.38 -7.97 -10.84
CA GLN A 26 -10.61 -7.65 -11.57
C GLN A 26 -11.88 -7.62 -10.70
N ASN A 27 -11.85 -8.29 -9.54
CA ASN A 27 -12.96 -8.33 -8.59
C ASN A 27 -12.82 -7.31 -7.46
N GLU A 28 -11.72 -6.54 -7.43
CA GLU A 28 -11.45 -5.56 -6.38
C GLU A 28 -11.91 -4.17 -6.79
N PRO A 29 -12.60 -3.41 -5.90
CA PRO A 29 -13.07 -2.07 -6.24
C PRO A 29 -11.91 -1.07 -6.18
N VAL A 30 -11.24 -0.87 -7.31
CA VAL A 30 -10.06 0.00 -7.43
C VAL A 30 -10.22 0.92 -8.62
N ASN A 31 -10.09 2.23 -8.40
CA ASN A 31 -9.99 3.23 -9.46
C ASN A 31 -8.52 3.40 -9.89
N TRP A 32 -8.10 2.55 -10.82
CA TRP A 32 -6.74 2.49 -11.35
C TRP A 32 -6.22 3.80 -11.96
N GLY A 33 -7.12 4.68 -12.40
CA GLY A 33 -6.74 5.95 -13.05
C GLY A 33 -6.13 6.98 -12.11
N SER A 34 -6.54 6.96 -10.84
CA SER A 34 -6.15 7.96 -9.84
C SER A 34 -5.44 7.37 -8.61
N LEU A 35 -5.29 6.04 -8.58
CA LEU A 35 -4.65 5.26 -7.51
C LEU A 35 -3.26 5.82 -7.15
N ARG A 36 -3.08 6.15 -5.86
CA ARG A 36 -1.89 6.81 -5.32
C ARG A 36 -1.68 6.51 -3.82
N CYS A 37 -0.43 6.59 -3.36
CA CYS A 37 -0.12 6.61 -1.93
C CYS A 37 -0.38 8.02 -1.36
N SER A 38 -1.35 8.17 -0.45
CA SER A 38 -1.71 9.47 0.14
C SER A 38 -0.94 9.79 1.42
N ASP A 39 -0.61 8.77 2.23
CA ASP A 39 0.08 8.95 3.51
C ASP A 39 0.97 7.75 3.86
N VAL A 40 2.06 8.02 4.58
CA VAL A 40 2.94 7.00 5.17
C VAL A 40 3.32 7.45 6.56
N ARG A 41 3.00 6.66 7.58
CA ARG A 41 3.25 7.01 8.98
C ARG A 41 3.68 5.81 9.82
N LEU A 42 4.41 6.08 10.89
CA LEU A 42 4.79 5.06 11.87
C LEU A 42 3.69 4.96 12.92
N VAL A 43 3.14 3.77 13.12
CA VAL A 43 2.16 3.47 14.16
C VAL A 43 2.82 2.60 15.22
N ARG A 44 2.64 2.98 16.48
CA ARG A 44 3.06 2.19 17.64
C ARG A 44 1.87 2.00 18.55
N ASP A 45 1.45 0.76 18.73
CA ASP A 45 0.33 0.35 19.57
C ASP A 45 0.70 -0.93 20.36
N ASP A 46 -0.28 -1.52 21.05
CA ASP A 46 -0.09 -2.73 21.85
C ASP A 46 0.28 -3.96 21.00
N ALA A 47 0.00 -3.93 19.69
CA ALA A 47 0.37 -5.00 18.76
C ALA A 47 1.80 -4.85 18.22
N GLY A 48 2.43 -3.69 18.41
CA GLY A 48 3.84 -3.46 18.06
C GLY A 48 4.08 -2.15 17.32
N THR A 49 5.14 -2.13 16.51
CA THR A 49 5.53 -0.98 15.69
C THR A 49 5.49 -1.37 14.23
N ARG A 50 4.72 -0.64 13.42
CA ARG A 50 4.56 -0.90 11.98
C ARG A 50 4.38 0.39 11.19
N PHE A 51 4.69 0.35 9.89
CA PHE A 51 4.40 1.45 8.98
C PHE A 51 3.00 1.29 8.39
N LEU A 52 2.18 2.32 8.50
CA LEU A 52 0.87 2.37 7.87
C LEU A 52 0.98 3.17 6.58
N ILE A 53 0.59 2.56 5.48
CA ILE A 53 0.59 3.15 4.14
C ILE A 53 -0.87 3.30 3.72
N LYS A 54 -1.30 4.53 3.50
CA LYS A 54 -2.62 4.83 2.96
C LYS A 54 -2.59 4.94 1.45
N VAL A 55 -3.55 4.28 0.82
CA VAL A 55 -3.76 4.29 -0.63
C VAL A 55 -5.18 4.79 -0.90
N GLU A 56 -5.30 5.89 -1.62
CA GLU A 56 -6.59 6.44 -2.04
C GLU A 56 -7.05 5.79 -3.35
N GLU A 57 -8.35 5.94 -3.66
CA GLU A 57 -8.98 5.42 -4.88
C GLU A 57 -9.12 3.89 -4.91
N ALA A 58 -9.23 3.28 -3.73
CA ALA A 58 -9.52 1.85 -3.57
C ALA A 58 -10.47 1.64 -2.39
N SER A 59 -11.45 0.73 -2.54
CA SER A 59 -12.38 0.44 -1.44
C SER A 59 -11.62 -0.06 -0.20
N PRO A 60 -12.04 0.34 1.01
CA PRO A 60 -11.60 -0.30 2.26
C PRO A 60 -11.80 -1.82 2.30
N GLU A 61 -12.70 -2.35 1.47
CA GLU A 61 -13.01 -3.79 1.37
C GLU A 61 -12.09 -4.55 0.42
N ALA A 62 -11.18 -3.85 -0.29
CA ALA A 62 -10.28 -4.41 -1.29
C ALA A 62 -9.18 -5.28 -0.66
N THR A 63 -9.57 -6.42 -0.09
CA THR A 63 -8.78 -7.15 0.91
C THR A 63 -7.58 -7.85 0.29
N PHE A 64 -7.77 -8.51 -0.85
CA PHE A 64 -6.68 -9.16 -1.57
C PHE A 64 -5.71 -8.12 -2.14
N PHE A 65 -6.23 -6.99 -2.63
CA PHE A 65 -5.40 -5.87 -3.07
C PHE A 65 -4.52 -5.31 -1.94
N LYS A 66 -5.09 -5.02 -0.76
CA LYS A 66 -4.33 -4.56 0.43
C LYS A 66 -3.24 -5.55 0.85
N GLN A 67 -3.58 -6.83 0.94
CA GLN A 67 -2.65 -7.88 1.33
C GLN A 67 -1.50 -7.99 0.33
N TYR A 68 -1.82 -8.00 -0.97
CA TYR A 68 -0.82 -8.04 -2.03
C TYR A 68 0.16 -6.87 -1.94
N LEU A 69 -0.34 -5.64 -1.78
CA LEU A 69 0.51 -4.45 -1.64
C LEU A 69 1.40 -4.55 -0.39
N ALA A 70 0.84 -4.94 0.75
CA ALA A 70 1.60 -5.09 1.98
C ALA A 70 2.74 -6.11 1.84
N GLU A 71 2.47 -7.27 1.23
CA GLU A 71 3.48 -8.30 0.98
C GLU A 71 4.58 -7.82 0.03
N ARG A 72 4.21 -7.11 -1.05
CA ARG A 72 5.18 -6.56 -2.00
C ARG A 72 6.09 -5.50 -1.38
N ILE A 73 5.52 -4.54 -0.64
CA ILE A 73 6.29 -3.48 0.02
C ILE A 73 7.18 -4.08 1.12
N LYS A 74 6.66 -5.03 1.90
CA LYS A 74 7.43 -5.76 2.92
C LYS A 74 8.60 -6.53 2.29
N HIS A 75 8.39 -7.17 1.15
CA HIS A 75 9.46 -7.87 0.43
C HIS A 75 10.56 -6.91 -0.05
N GLU A 76 10.22 -5.69 -0.49
CA GLU A 76 11.19 -4.72 -1.01
C GLU A 76 11.91 -3.93 0.10
N THR A 77 11.30 -3.76 1.26
CA THR A 77 11.84 -2.94 2.35
C THR A 77 12.34 -3.72 3.56
N LEU A 78 11.91 -4.97 3.72
CA LEU A 78 12.07 -5.78 4.92
C LEU A 78 11.42 -5.16 6.19
N LEU A 79 10.52 -4.18 6.00
CA LEU A 79 9.80 -3.51 7.08
C LEU A 79 8.42 -4.12 7.29
N ASP A 80 7.91 -4.04 8.51
CA ASP A 80 6.54 -4.43 8.80
C ASP A 80 5.58 -3.31 8.40
N VAL A 81 4.61 -3.66 7.55
CA VAL A 81 3.76 -2.69 6.84
C VAL A 81 2.31 -3.15 6.89
N GLU A 82 1.42 -2.20 7.18
CA GLU A 82 -0.03 -2.32 7.01
C GLU A 82 -0.47 -1.38 5.89
N VAL A 83 -1.28 -1.89 4.94
CA VAL A 83 -1.87 -1.08 3.88
C VAL A 83 -3.35 -0.84 4.21
N GLN A 84 -3.74 0.43 4.21
CA GLN A 84 -5.13 0.86 4.32
C GLN A 84 -5.56 1.51 3.01
N THR A 85 -6.78 1.21 2.58
CA THR A 85 -7.38 1.78 1.38
C THR A 85 -8.57 2.65 1.75
N GLU A 86 -8.73 3.76 1.04
CA GLU A 86 -9.88 4.66 1.16
C GLU A 86 -10.28 5.20 -0.22
N TRP A 87 -11.53 5.67 -0.33
CA TRP A 87 -12.04 6.30 -1.55
C TRP A 87 -11.53 7.73 -1.67
#